data_AF-A0A3D4JV31-F1
#
_entry.id   AF-A0A3D4JV31-F1
#
_cell.length_a   1.000
_cell.length_b   1.000
_cell.length_c   1.000
_cell.angle_alpha   90.00
_cell.angle_beta   90.00
_cell.angle_gamma   90.00
#
_symmetry.space_group_name_H-M   'P 1'
#
loop_
_entity.id
_entity.type
_entity.pdbx_description
1 polymer ?
#
loop_
_entity_poly.entity_id
_entity_poly.type
_entity_poly.pdbx_seq_one_letter_code
_entity_poly.pdbx_strand_id
1 'polypeptide(L)'
;MNRKISSLFFAFLFVFISGFANAQHESEGEKSAEKVENKEAGESFNATKMIMEHIGDSNEWHLWTTKYDNGEEHHVSVPLPVIIKDNEGWHTFLSSSIAHGHEHDGYTLEEGQVVSTKGIEKATLFSIISGKQKSNEVFFDLSITKNAASMFLSVIFMAVIFIGMARNYKKSQLPKGAGKLLEPVIVFLRDEVAIPNIGSVKYKRYMHYLLTAIFFIWFYNLFGLIP
;
A
#
# COMPACT_ATOMS: atom_id res chain seq x y z
N MET A 1 -37.59 -18.44 1.62
CA MET A 1 -36.96 -17.25 2.27
C MET A 1 -35.64 -16.86 1.59
N ASN A 2 -35.50 -17.01 0.26
CA ASN A 2 -34.19 -16.89 -0.42
C ASN A 2 -34.09 -15.74 -1.44
N ARG A 3 -35.20 -15.06 -1.77
CA ARG A 3 -35.20 -13.95 -2.75
C ARG A 3 -34.69 -12.63 -2.15
N LYS A 4 -34.88 -12.40 -0.84
CA LYS A 4 -34.45 -11.16 -0.17
C LYS A 4 -32.93 -11.08 0.04
N ILE A 5 -32.27 -12.20 0.30
CA ILE A 5 -30.80 -12.26 0.50
C ILE A 5 -30.06 -12.03 -0.82
N SER A 6 -30.57 -12.59 -1.93
CA SER A 6 -30.04 -12.32 -3.27
C SER A 6 -30.22 -10.84 -3.64
N SER A 7 -31.37 -10.24 -3.33
CA SER A 7 -31.62 -8.81 -3.59
C SER A 7 -30.72 -7.88 -2.77
N LEU A 8 -30.41 -8.21 -1.52
CA LEU A 8 -29.48 -7.43 -0.68
C LEU A 8 -28.02 -7.55 -1.17
N PHE A 9 -27.61 -8.73 -1.64
CA PHE A 9 -26.30 -8.92 -2.25
C PHE A 9 -26.14 -8.12 -3.55
N PHE A 10 -27.16 -8.13 -4.42
CA PHE A 10 -27.16 -7.32 -5.64
C PHE A 10 -27.18 -5.80 -5.36
N ALA A 11 -27.91 -5.36 -4.33
CA ALA A 11 -27.89 -3.96 -3.91
C ALA A 11 -26.51 -3.54 -3.38
N PHE A 12 -25.86 -4.39 -2.58
CA PHE A 12 -24.50 -4.15 -2.09
C PHE A 12 -23.46 -4.14 -3.22
N LEU A 13 -23.57 -5.07 -4.17
CA LEU A 13 -22.72 -5.14 -5.35
C LEU A 13 -22.89 -3.90 -6.25
N PHE A 14 -24.12 -3.39 -6.40
CA PHE A 14 -24.40 -2.19 -7.18
C PHE A 14 -23.79 -0.93 -6.55
N VAL A 15 -23.91 -0.76 -5.23
CA VAL A 15 -23.26 0.34 -4.49
C VAL A 15 -21.73 0.27 -4.60
N PHE A 16 -21.17 -0.94 -4.55
CA PHE A 16 -19.72 -1.14 -4.66
C PHE A 16 -19.19 -0.83 -6.07
N ILE A 17 -19.92 -1.18 -7.13
CA ILE A 17 -19.55 -0.89 -8.53
C ILE A 17 -19.69 0.61 -8.85
N SER A 18 -20.71 1.30 -8.33
CA SER A 18 -20.87 2.74 -8.52
C SER A 18 -19.74 3.58 -7.89
N GLY A 19 -19.10 3.07 -6.84
CA GLY A 19 -17.90 3.68 -6.27
C GLY A 19 -16.67 3.59 -7.20
N PHE A 20 -16.53 2.49 -7.95
CA PHE A 20 -15.46 2.32 -8.93
C PHE A 20 -15.68 3.13 -10.21
N ALA A 21 -16.93 3.34 -10.65
CA ALA A 21 -17.24 4.10 -11.85
C ALA A 21 -16.87 5.59 -11.75
N ASN A 22 -16.95 6.18 -10.55
CA ASN A 22 -16.52 7.56 -10.32
C ASN A 22 -14.99 7.72 -10.28
N ALA A 23 -14.23 6.64 -10.13
CA ALA A 23 -12.77 6.68 -10.10
C ALA A 23 -12.12 6.53 -11.49
N GLN A 24 -12.89 6.17 -12.52
CA GLN A 24 -12.37 5.83 -13.85
C GLN A 24 -12.54 6.95 -14.90
N HIS A 25 -12.96 8.15 -14.47
CA HIS A 25 -13.20 9.29 -15.37
C HIS A 25 -12.08 10.34 -15.28
N GLU A 26 -10.81 9.93 -15.23
CA GLU A 26 -9.68 10.85 -15.37
C GLU A 26 -8.41 10.12 -15.86
N SER A 27 -8.47 9.53 -17.06
CA SER A 27 -7.26 9.20 -17.81
C SER A 27 -7.50 9.31 -19.32
N GLU A 28 -7.61 10.54 -19.82
CA GLU A 28 -7.25 10.86 -21.21
C GLU A 28 -6.40 12.13 -21.21
N GLY A 29 -5.12 11.96 -21.51
CA GLY A 29 -4.20 13.04 -21.80
C GLY A 29 -4.45 13.61 -23.20
N GLU A 30 -4.38 14.94 -23.25
CA GLU A 30 -4.06 15.80 -24.40
C GLU A 30 -5.09 15.97 -25.53
N LYS A 31 -5.79 17.11 -25.49
CA LYS A 31 -5.70 18.16 -26.53
C LYS A 31 -6.43 19.43 -26.11
N SER A 32 -5.68 20.47 -25.76
CA SER A 32 -5.86 21.85 -26.24
C SER A 32 -5.09 22.83 -25.36
N ALA A 33 -4.01 23.35 -25.92
CA ALA A 33 -3.48 24.64 -25.51
C ALA A 33 -4.35 25.72 -26.16
N GLU A 34 -5.14 26.46 -25.39
CA GLU A 34 -5.43 27.87 -25.66
C GLU A 34 -5.96 28.61 -24.41
N LYS A 35 -5.05 29.38 -23.80
CA LYS A 35 -5.20 30.78 -23.33
C LYS A 35 -6.56 31.25 -22.80
N VAL A 36 -6.66 31.45 -21.47
CA VAL A 36 -7.35 32.62 -20.87
C VAL A 36 -6.57 33.11 -19.65
N GLU A 37 -6.45 34.42 -19.58
CA GLU A 37 -5.64 35.23 -18.69
C GLU A 37 -6.42 35.66 -17.42
N ASN A 38 -5.72 35.65 -16.27
CA ASN A 38 -5.88 36.43 -15.03
C ASN A 38 -7.26 36.57 -14.34
N LYS A 39 -7.34 36.10 -13.08
CA LYS A 39 -7.50 36.96 -11.88
C LYS A 39 -7.41 36.19 -10.54
N GLU A 40 -6.69 36.83 -9.62
CA GLU A 40 -6.77 36.78 -8.14
C GLU A 40 -5.99 35.72 -7.34
N ALA A 41 -5.35 36.26 -6.29
CA ALA A 41 -4.39 35.63 -5.41
C ALA A 41 -5.09 34.89 -4.26
N GLY A 42 -4.76 33.62 -4.15
CA GLY A 42 -5.03 32.71 -3.05
C GLY A 42 -4.31 31.45 -3.44
N GLU A 43 -3.41 30.95 -2.61
CA GLU A 43 -2.58 29.77 -2.91
C GLU A 43 -3.45 28.71 -3.58
N SER A 44 -3.15 28.43 -4.85
CA SER A 44 -3.91 27.47 -5.61
C SER A 44 -3.81 26.15 -4.88
N PHE A 45 -4.95 25.67 -4.40
CA PHE A 45 -5.07 24.33 -3.84
C PHE A 45 -4.50 23.36 -4.86
N ASN A 46 -3.26 22.94 -4.62
CA ASN A 46 -2.53 22.11 -5.54
C ASN A 46 -2.87 20.67 -5.20
N ALA A 47 -4.01 20.22 -5.75
CA ALA A 47 -4.49 18.85 -5.58
C ALA A 47 -3.39 17.83 -5.89
N THR A 48 -2.57 18.09 -6.91
CA THR A 48 -1.42 17.25 -7.26
C THR A 48 -0.39 17.19 -6.13
N LYS A 49 -0.01 18.33 -5.53
CA LYS A 49 0.96 18.37 -4.42
C LYS A 49 0.41 17.65 -3.18
N MET A 50 -0.85 17.90 -2.82
CA MET A 50 -1.52 17.19 -1.72
C MET A 50 -1.58 15.69 -1.98
N ILE A 51 -1.95 15.26 -3.18
CA ILE A 51 -1.99 13.84 -3.57
C ILE A 51 -0.58 13.23 -3.51
N MET A 52 0.45 13.92 -4.01
CA MET A 52 1.82 13.43 -4.00
C MET A 52 2.40 13.31 -2.59
N GLU A 53 2.07 14.22 -1.68
CA GLU A 53 2.44 14.12 -0.26
C GLU A 53 1.71 12.96 0.45
N HIS A 54 0.51 12.58 0.01
CA HIS A 54 -0.26 11.47 0.59
C HIS A 54 0.09 10.09 -0.01
N ILE A 55 0.50 10.03 -1.28
CA ILE A 55 0.93 8.80 -1.97
C ILE A 55 2.43 8.55 -1.73
N GLY A 56 3.19 9.59 -1.36
CA GLY A 56 4.62 9.54 -1.10
C GLY A 56 4.99 8.48 -0.07
N ASP A 57 5.95 7.64 -0.42
CA ASP A 57 6.45 6.62 0.48
C ASP A 57 7.46 7.23 1.46
N SER A 58 7.32 6.93 2.74
CA SER A 58 8.17 7.46 3.80
C SER A 58 8.48 6.40 4.85
N ASN A 59 9.54 6.63 5.62
CA ASN A 59 9.94 5.76 6.72
C ASN A 59 9.15 6.02 8.03
N GLU A 60 8.11 6.86 7.98
CA GLU A 60 7.17 7.07 9.07
C GLU A 60 5.73 6.85 8.61
N TRP A 61 4.99 6.04 9.38
CA TRP A 61 3.56 5.87 9.13
C TRP A 61 2.76 6.76 10.06
N HIS A 62 2.45 7.97 9.60
CA HIS A 62 1.49 8.85 10.26
C HIS A 62 0.07 8.27 10.07
N LEU A 63 -0.60 7.93 11.16
CA LEU A 63 -1.96 7.36 11.11
C LEU A 63 -3.05 8.44 11.24
N TRP A 64 -2.76 9.49 12.01
CA TRP A 64 -3.73 10.50 12.43
C TRP A 64 -3.05 11.62 13.22
N THR A 65 -3.52 12.84 13.01
CA THR A 65 -3.17 14.02 13.79
C THR A 65 -4.36 14.38 14.65
N THR A 66 -4.23 14.29 15.97
CA THR A 66 -5.27 14.76 16.90
C THR A 66 -4.93 16.19 17.33
N LYS A 67 -5.90 17.10 17.20
CA LYS A 67 -5.82 18.45 17.78
C LYS A 67 -6.46 18.41 19.14
N TYR A 68 -5.70 18.73 20.19
CA TYR A 68 -6.29 19.03 21.50
C TYR A 68 -6.89 20.44 21.48
N ASP A 69 -7.84 20.74 22.39
CA ASP A 69 -8.46 22.06 22.57
C ASP A 69 -7.46 23.22 22.79
N ASN A 70 -6.18 22.89 23.02
CA ASN A 70 -5.07 23.80 23.25
C ASN A 70 -4.36 24.23 21.94
N GLY A 71 -4.78 23.70 20.78
CA GLY A 71 -4.17 23.97 19.48
C GLY A 71 -2.90 23.16 19.15
N GLU A 72 -2.47 22.26 20.03
CA GLU A 72 -1.32 21.38 19.80
C GLU A 72 -1.72 20.17 18.93
N GLU A 73 -1.01 19.99 17.82
CA GLU A 73 -1.15 18.86 16.88
C GLU A 73 -0.29 17.69 17.37
N HIS A 74 -0.93 16.62 17.86
CA HIS A 74 -0.23 15.38 18.18
C HIS A 74 -0.35 14.42 16.98
N HIS A 75 0.77 14.21 16.30
CA HIS A 75 0.91 13.17 15.27
C HIS A 75 1.16 11.83 15.95
N VAL A 76 0.23 10.90 15.80
CA VAL A 76 0.46 9.52 16.24
C VAL A 76 1.03 8.75 15.04
N SER A 77 2.34 8.53 15.09
CA SER A 77 3.09 7.77 14.09
C SER A 77 3.38 6.36 14.58
N VAL A 78 3.33 5.37 13.68
CA VAL A 78 3.86 4.03 13.96
C VAL A 78 5.35 4.03 13.59
N PRO A 79 6.24 3.74 14.55
CA PRO A 79 7.66 3.62 14.26
C PRO A 79 7.90 2.41 13.37
N LEU A 80 8.58 2.63 12.25
CA LEU A 80 8.96 1.58 11.30
C LEU A 80 10.41 1.15 11.53
N PRO A 81 10.75 -0.12 11.30
CA PRO A 81 12.12 -0.57 11.43
C PRO A 81 12.99 -0.01 10.30
N VAL A 82 14.07 0.66 10.71
CA VAL A 82 15.11 1.21 9.86
C VAL A 82 16.29 0.25 9.90
N ILE A 83 16.74 -0.20 8.73
CA ILE A 83 17.82 -1.17 8.59
C ILE A 83 18.80 -0.61 7.59
N ILE A 84 19.98 -0.23 8.07
CA ILE A 84 21.03 0.39 7.27
C ILE A 84 22.28 -0.47 7.32
N LYS A 85 22.92 -0.63 6.18
CA LYS A 85 24.21 -1.31 6.06
C LYS A 85 25.27 -0.36 5.51
N ASP A 86 26.22 -0.01 6.36
CA ASP A 86 27.39 0.79 6.04
C ASP A 86 28.69 -0.03 6.20
N ASN A 87 29.83 0.59 5.93
CA ASN A 87 31.16 0.04 6.09
C ASN A 87 31.50 -0.27 7.56
N GLU A 88 30.97 0.51 8.51
CA GLU A 88 31.15 0.30 9.95
C GLU A 88 30.39 -0.96 10.45
N GLY A 89 29.24 -1.28 9.86
CA GLY A 89 28.41 -2.36 10.40
C GLY A 89 26.96 -2.36 9.91
N TRP A 90 26.14 -3.16 10.60
CA TRP A 90 24.68 -3.12 10.46
C TRP A 90 24.12 -2.20 11.53
N HIS A 91 23.29 -1.25 11.14
CA HIS A 91 22.56 -0.36 12.04
C HIS A 91 21.08 -0.71 11.95
N THR A 92 20.48 -1.05 13.09
CA THR A 92 19.07 -1.42 13.18
C THR A 92 18.42 -0.65 14.30
N PHE A 93 17.48 0.22 13.97
CA PHE A 93 16.77 1.04 14.94
C PHE A 93 15.36 1.34 14.42
N LEU A 94 14.55 2.02 15.23
CA LEU A 94 13.20 2.43 14.84
C LEU A 94 13.23 3.86 14.29
N SER A 95 12.36 4.17 13.32
CA SER A 95 12.30 5.50 12.72
C SER A 95 12.01 6.60 13.75
N SER A 96 11.35 6.29 14.87
CA SER A 96 11.19 7.22 16.00
C SER A 96 12.51 7.75 16.58
N SER A 97 13.63 7.03 16.42
CA SER A 97 14.94 7.47 16.90
C SER A 97 15.58 8.54 16.02
N ILE A 98 15.15 8.66 14.76
CA ILE A 98 15.62 9.66 13.79
C ILE A 98 14.52 10.65 13.34
N ALA A 99 13.31 10.46 13.87
CA ALA A 99 12.16 11.31 13.64
C ALA A 99 12.39 12.73 14.17
N HIS A 100 11.66 13.71 13.63
CA HIS A 100 11.62 15.09 14.15
C HIS A 100 13.00 15.78 14.27
N GLY A 101 13.95 15.46 13.37
CA GLY A 101 15.28 16.07 13.35
C GLY A 101 16.24 15.51 14.40
N HIS A 102 15.92 14.37 15.01
CA HIS A 102 16.86 13.62 15.84
C HIS A 102 17.86 12.86 14.97
N GLU A 103 19.12 12.83 15.42
CA GLU A 103 20.16 12.05 14.79
C GLU A 103 20.46 10.80 15.62
N HIS A 104 20.53 9.65 14.95
CA HIS A 104 20.94 8.39 15.57
C HIS A 104 21.93 7.66 14.66
N ASP A 105 23.06 7.24 15.21
CA ASP A 105 24.12 6.54 14.49
C ASP A 105 24.67 7.26 13.23
N GLY A 106 24.55 8.58 13.15
CA GLY A 106 24.97 9.35 11.97
C GLY A 106 23.91 9.41 10.86
N TYR A 107 22.66 9.08 11.18
CA TYR A 107 21.52 9.14 10.28
C TYR A 107 20.39 9.99 10.86
N THR A 108 19.69 10.69 9.97
CA THR A 108 18.53 11.53 10.28
C THR A 108 17.42 11.27 9.24
N LEU A 109 16.21 11.74 9.52
CA LEU A 109 15.10 11.69 8.58
C LEU A 109 14.87 13.07 7.96
N GLU A 110 15.07 13.21 6.65
CA GLU A 110 14.73 14.42 5.88
C GLU A 110 13.67 14.07 4.83
N GLU A 111 12.58 14.85 4.77
CA GLU A 111 11.46 14.64 3.83
C GLU A 111 10.90 13.20 3.83
N GLY A 112 10.98 12.51 4.96
CA GLY A 112 10.52 11.12 5.11
C GLY A 112 11.48 10.05 4.60
N GLN A 113 12.70 10.42 4.20
CA GLN A 113 13.77 9.51 3.77
C GLN A 113 14.95 9.53 4.73
N VAL A 114 15.62 8.39 4.86
CA VAL A 114 16.83 8.26 5.67
C VAL A 114 18.02 8.89 4.95
N VAL A 115 18.65 9.87 5.59
CA VAL A 115 19.83 10.60 5.09
C VAL A 115 20.97 10.47 6.10
N SER A 116 22.21 10.39 5.61
CA SER A 116 23.39 10.36 6.48
C SER A 116 23.91 11.76 6.77
N THR A 117 24.10 12.09 8.05
CA THR A 117 24.74 13.34 8.50
C THR A 117 26.26 13.31 8.28
N LYS A 118 26.84 12.12 8.06
CA LYS A 118 28.28 11.91 7.82
C LYS A 118 28.69 12.19 6.36
N GLY A 119 27.77 12.62 5.50
CA GLY A 119 28.04 12.91 4.08
C GLY A 119 28.20 11.66 3.19
N ILE A 120 27.69 10.51 3.64
CA ILE A 120 27.70 9.24 2.91
C ILE A 120 26.46 9.19 2.01
N GLU A 121 26.64 8.90 0.71
CA GLU A 121 25.52 8.85 -0.23
C GLU A 121 24.73 7.54 -0.12
N LYS A 122 23.42 7.61 -0.34
CA LYS A 122 22.58 6.39 -0.41
C LYS A 122 22.93 5.59 -1.66
N ALA A 123 23.21 4.30 -1.48
CA ALA A 123 23.55 3.39 -2.56
C ALA A 123 22.36 3.20 -3.52
N THR A 124 22.39 3.90 -4.65
CA THR A 124 21.39 3.72 -5.72
C THR A 124 21.86 2.64 -6.69
N LEU A 125 20.94 1.80 -7.16
CA LEU A 125 21.22 0.68 -8.08
C LEU A 125 22.02 1.14 -9.32
N PHE A 126 21.67 2.32 -9.86
CA PHE A 126 22.34 2.93 -10.99
C PHE A 126 23.81 3.29 -10.70
N SER A 127 24.10 3.80 -9.50
CA SER A 127 25.45 4.20 -9.06
C SER A 127 26.37 2.98 -8.90
N ILE A 128 25.82 1.85 -8.44
CA ILE A 128 26.53 0.57 -8.31
C ILE A 128 26.86 0.00 -9.70
N ILE A 129 25.86 -0.07 -10.59
CA ILE A 129 26.02 -0.63 -11.94
C ILE A 129 26.95 0.23 -12.81
N SER A 130 26.90 1.54 -12.64
CA SER A 130 27.74 2.48 -13.42
C SER A 130 29.21 2.48 -13.00
N GLY A 131 29.58 1.77 -11.93
CA GLY A 131 30.97 1.72 -11.42
C GLY A 131 31.54 3.08 -10.99
N LYS A 132 30.68 4.10 -10.83
CA LYS A 132 31.09 5.49 -10.52
C LYS A 132 31.26 5.77 -9.04
N GLN A 133 30.86 4.84 -8.15
CA GLN A 133 30.97 5.02 -6.71
C GLN A 133 31.92 3.98 -6.09
N LYS A 134 32.83 4.45 -5.24
CA LYS A 134 33.63 3.57 -4.39
C LYS A 134 32.71 3.06 -3.29
N SER A 135 32.72 1.74 -3.06
CA SER A 135 31.91 1.09 -2.02
C SER A 135 32.09 1.66 -0.60
N ASN A 136 33.14 2.46 -0.37
CA ASN A 136 33.51 3.01 0.93
C ASN A 136 32.79 4.32 1.31
N GLU A 137 32.01 4.91 0.40
CA GLU A 137 31.33 6.21 0.60
C GLU A 137 29.81 6.10 0.40
N VAL A 138 29.27 4.88 0.41
CA VAL A 138 27.84 4.62 0.23
C VAL A 138 27.27 3.71 1.32
N PHE A 139 26.03 3.98 1.73
CA PHE A 139 25.27 3.11 2.64
C PHE A 139 24.09 2.47 1.91
N PHE A 140 23.77 1.22 2.26
CA PHE A 140 22.58 0.53 1.78
C PHE A 140 21.42 0.76 2.74
N ASP A 141 20.31 1.25 2.20
CA ASP A 141 19.08 1.46 2.93
C ASP A 141 18.10 0.31 2.63
N LEU A 142 17.85 -0.52 3.64
CA LEU A 142 16.87 -1.62 3.63
C LEU A 142 15.70 -1.34 4.59
N SER A 143 15.49 -0.07 4.91
CA SER A 143 14.46 0.36 5.85
C SER A 143 13.06 0.06 5.31
N ILE A 144 12.17 -0.34 6.21
CA ILE A 144 10.78 -0.59 5.86
C ILE A 144 10.05 0.75 5.80
N THR A 145 9.48 1.05 4.65
CA THR A 145 8.65 2.24 4.42
C THR A 145 7.18 1.96 4.73
N LYS A 146 6.35 3.02 4.75
CA LYS A 146 4.89 2.92 4.95
C LYS A 146 4.25 1.95 3.97
N ASN A 147 4.61 2.04 2.68
CA ASN A 147 4.04 1.16 1.65
C ASN A 147 4.54 -0.29 1.77
N ALA A 148 5.82 -0.48 2.11
CA ALA A 148 6.33 -1.82 2.39
C ALA A 148 5.63 -2.44 3.61
N ALA A 149 5.44 -1.67 4.69
CA ALA A 149 4.75 -2.10 5.90
C ALA A 149 3.27 -2.45 5.62
N SER A 150 2.55 -1.64 4.86
CA SER A 150 1.16 -1.91 4.47
C SER A 150 1.05 -3.15 3.58
N MET A 151 2.05 -3.39 2.72
CA MET A 151 2.14 -4.61 1.92
C MET A 151 2.29 -5.85 2.81
N PHE A 152 3.18 -5.82 3.81
CA PHE A 152 3.32 -6.90 4.78
C PHE A 152 2.03 -7.15 5.58
N LEU A 153 1.37 -6.07 6.02
CA LEU A 153 0.10 -6.16 6.73
C LEU A 153 -0.97 -6.84 5.85
N SER A 154 -1.05 -6.47 4.57
CA SER A 154 -1.95 -7.10 3.60
C SER A 154 -1.69 -8.60 3.44
N VAL A 155 -0.43 -9.01 3.34
CA VAL A 155 -0.05 -10.43 3.25
C VAL A 155 -0.44 -11.20 4.52
N ILE A 156 -0.16 -10.63 5.70
CA ILE A 156 -0.51 -11.26 6.98
C ILE A 156 -2.03 -11.40 7.11
N PHE A 157 -2.78 -10.34 6.78
CA PHE A 157 -4.23 -10.34 6.81
C PHE A 157 -4.81 -11.40 5.86
N MET A 158 -4.31 -11.45 4.62
CA MET A 158 -4.69 -12.47 3.64
C MET A 158 -4.40 -13.88 4.17
N ALA A 159 -3.22 -14.11 4.75
CA ALA A 159 -2.85 -15.39 5.33
C ALA A 159 -3.80 -15.80 6.46
N VAL A 160 -4.13 -14.89 7.39
CA VAL A 160 -5.07 -15.15 8.50
C VAL A 160 -6.44 -15.58 7.97
N ILE A 161 -6.97 -14.87 6.96
CA ILE A 161 -8.27 -15.19 6.37
C ILE A 161 -8.24 -16.54 5.67
N PHE A 162 -7.32 -16.76 4.73
CA PHE A 162 -7.31 -17.98 3.90
C PHE A 162 -6.91 -19.22 4.70
N ILE A 163 -5.96 -19.10 5.63
CA ILE A 163 -5.61 -20.19 6.56
C ILE A 163 -6.80 -20.47 7.49
N GLY A 164 -7.49 -19.44 7.97
CA GLY A 164 -8.72 -19.57 8.76
C GLY A 164 -9.82 -20.32 8.02
N MET A 165 -10.06 -19.96 6.75
CA MET A 165 -11.00 -20.66 5.87
C MET A 165 -10.60 -22.12 5.65
N ALA A 166 -9.33 -22.38 5.30
CA ALA A 166 -8.84 -23.74 5.09
C ALA A 166 -9.00 -24.61 6.35
N ARG A 167 -8.75 -24.05 7.54
CA ARG A 167 -8.98 -24.73 8.83
C ARG A 167 -10.46 -25.01 9.09
N ASN A 168 -11.37 -24.10 8.70
CA ASN A 168 -12.82 -24.31 8.83
C ASN A 168 -13.32 -25.41 7.89
N TYR A 169 -12.92 -25.39 6.62
CA TYR A 169 -13.32 -26.41 5.63
C TYR A 169 -12.84 -27.82 6.00
N LYS A 170 -11.70 -27.95 6.71
CA LYS A 170 -11.27 -29.24 7.28
C LYS A 170 -12.22 -29.80 8.34
N LYS A 171 -12.94 -28.95 9.07
CA LYS A 171 -13.82 -29.35 10.18
C LYS A 171 -15.29 -29.48 9.76
N SER A 172 -15.74 -28.69 8.80
CA SER A 172 -17.11 -28.70 8.31
C SER A 172 -17.16 -28.21 6.87
N GLN A 173 -18.03 -28.82 6.06
CA GLN A 173 -18.27 -28.40 4.68
C GLN A 173 -19.04 -27.08 4.58
N LEU A 174 -19.59 -26.57 5.70
CA LEU A 174 -20.26 -25.27 5.73
C LEU A 174 -19.25 -24.14 6.04
N PRO A 175 -19.13 -23.13 5.16
CA PRO A 175 -18.30 -21.97 5.44
C PRO A 175 -18.83 -21.19 6.64
N LYS A 176 -17.93 -20.67 7.46
CA LYS A 176 -18.24 -19.78 8.60
C LYS A 176 -17.45 -18.47 8.47
N GLY A 177 -18.01 -17.38 9.03
CA GLY A 177 -17.36 -16.06 9.06
C GLY A 177 -17.01 -15.54 7.66
N ALA A 178 -15.76 -15.07 7.50
CA ALA A 178 -15.22 -14.57 6.22
C ALA A 178 -15.39 -15.55 5.05
N GLY A 179 -15.39 -16.86 5.31
CA GLY A 179 -15.59 -17.87 4.26
C GLY A 179 -16.95 -17.78 3.57
N LYS A 180 -18.01 -17.33 4.27
CA LYS A 180 -19.33 -17.13 3.65
C LYS A 180 -19.38 -15.96 2.69
N LEU A 181 -18.55 -14.94 2.94
CA LEU A 181 -18.48 -13.74 2.11
C LEU A 181 -17.55 -13.97 0.91
N LEU A 182 -16.44 -14.67 1.11
CA LEU A 182 -15.41 -14.84 0.09
C LEU A 182 -15.68 -16.02 -0.85
N GLU A 183 -16.43 -17.04 -0.42
CA GLU A 183 -16.73 -18.20 -1.28
C GLU A 183 -17.44 -17.83 -2.60
N PRO A 184 -18.50 -17.00 -2.60
CA PRO A 184 -19.12 -16.55 -3.86
C PRO A 184 -18.13 -15.83 -4.77
N VAL A 185 -17.23 -15.02 -4.21
CA VAL A 185 -16.18 -14.31 -4.97
C VAL A 185 -15.20 -15.30 -5.58
N ILE A 186 -14.75 -16.31 -4.83
CA ILE A 186 -13.83 -17.34 -5.32
C ILE A 186 -14.49 -18.18 -6.43
N VAL A 187 -15.77 -18.51 -6.28
CA VAL A 187 -16.55 -19.24 -7.29
C VAL A 187 -16.72 -18.40 -8.56
N PHE A 188 -17.04 -17.11 -8.42
CA PHE A 188 -17.10 -16.18 -9.56
C PHE A 188 -15.76 -16.09 -10.29
N LEU A 189 -14.65 -15.91 -9.56
CA LEU A 189 -13.32 -15.90 -10.16
C LEU A 189 -12.98 -17.22 -10.85
N ARG A 190 -13.52 -18.36 -10.39
CA ARG A 190 -13.35 -19.64 -11.06
C ARG A 190 -14.13 -19.72 -12.35
N ASP A 191 -15.43 -19.50 -12.25
CA ASP A 191 -16.38 -19.89 -13.29
C ASP A 191 -16.48 -18.82 -14.38
N GLU A 192 -16.38 -17.54 -14.02
CA GLU A 192 -16.52 -16.42 -14.96
C GLU A 192 -15.18 -15.86 -15.44
N VAL A 193 -14.08 -16.08 -14.70
CA VAL A 193 -12.77 -15.53 -15.06
C VAL A 193 -11.78 -16.63 -15.44
N ALA A 194 -11.51 -17.59 -14.54
CA ALA A 194 -10.45 -18.58 -14.77
C ALA A 194 -10.80 -19.58 -15.87
N ILE A 195 -11.98 -20.20 -15.81
CA ILE A 195 -12.39 -21.23 -16.78
C ILE A 195 -12.51 -20.66 -18.21
N PRO A 196 -13.14 -19.49 -18.45
CA PRO A 196 -13.27 -18.94 -19.79
C PRO A 196 -11.93 -18.52 -20.41
N ASN A 197 -11.01 -17.99 -19.61
CA ASN A 197 -9.74 -17.46 -20.12
C ASN A 197 -8.60 -18.50 -20.17
N ILE A 198 -8.56 -19.45 -19.24
CA ILE A 198 -7.47 -20.44 -19.12
C ILE A 198 -7.86 -21.81 -19.70
N GLY A 199 -9.17 -22.09 -19.76
CA GLY A 199 -9.74 -23.35 -20.20
C GLY A 199 -9.91 -24.38 -19.08
N SER A 200 -10.92 -25.23 -19.24
CA SER A 200 -11.40 -26.21 -18.24
C SER A 200 -10.37 -27.26 -17.80
N VAL A 201 -9.34 -27.53 -18.61
CA VAL A 201 -8.30 -28.53 -18.31
C VAL A 201 -7.18 -27.94 -17.43
N LYS A 202 -6.80 -26.68 -17.68
CA LYS A 202 -5.61 -26.06 -17.05
C LYS A 202 -5.94 -25.14 -15.88
N TYR A 203 -7.18 -24.62 -15.78
CA TYR A 203 -7.53 -23.60 -14.77
C TYR A 203 -7.17 -24.02 -13.35
N LYS A 204 -7.37 -25.29 -12.96
CA LYS A 204 -7.13 -25.78 -11.60
C LYS A 204 -5.67 -25.62 -11.16
N ARG A 205 -4.70 -25.73 -12.07
CA ARG A 205 -3.28 -25.51 -11.78
C ARG A 205 -3.00 -24.04 -11.48
N TYR A 206 -3.53 -23.15 -12.32
CA TYR A 206 -3.29 -21.70 -12.24
C TYR A 206 -4.15 -21.00 -11.18
N MET A 207 -5.22 -21.65 -10.71
CA MET A 207 -6.17 -21.07 -9.77
C MET A 207 -5.52 -20.60 -8.47
N HIS A 208 -4.55 -21.35 -7.94
CA HIS A 208 -3.84 -20.97 -6.72
C HIS A 208 -3.12 -19.63 -6.87
N TYR A 209 -2.44 -19.44 -8.00
CA TYR A 209 -1.76 -18.19 -8.32
C TYR A 209 -2.76 -17.07 -8.60
N LEU A 210 -3.80 -17.34 -9.39
CA LEU A 210 -4.81 -16.37 -9.77
C LEU A 210 -5.53 -15.79 -8.54
N LEU A 211 -5.98 -16.64 -7.62
CA LEU A 211 -6.61 -16.19 -6.39
C LEU A 211 -5.63 -15.37 -5.55
N THR A 212 -4.40 -15.85 -5.37
CA THR A 212 -3.40 -15.12 -4.58
C THR A 212 -3.16 -13.72 -5.16
N ALA A 213 -2.94 -13.61 -6.48
CA ALA A 213 -2.71 -12.32 -7.12
C ALA A 213 -3.92 -11.38 -7.02
N ILE A 214 -5.12 -11.87 -7.31
CA ILE A 214 -6.34 -11.05 -7.27
C ILE A 214 -6.63 -10.57 -5.85
N PHE A 215 -6.62 -11.47 -4.86
CA PHE A 215 -6.90 -11.10 -3.48
C PHE A 215 -5.79 -10.24 -2.88
N PHE A 216 -4.52 -10.48 -3.24
CA PHE A 216 -3.40 -9.64 -2.82
C PHE A 216 -3.57 -8.21 -3.33
N ILE A 217 -3.79 -8.02 -4.64
CA ILE A 217 -3.99 -6.69 -5.23
C ILE A 217 -5.22 -6.02 -4.62
N TRP A 218 -6.34 -6.76 -4.49
CA TRP A 218 -7.58 -6.21 -3.96
C TRP A 218 -7.44 -5.76 -2.50
N PHE A 219 -6.86 -6.60 -1.63
CA PHE A 219 -6.65 -6.25 -0.23
C PHE A 219 -5.59 -5.18 -0.05
N TYR A 220 -4.49 -5.21 -0.81
CA TYR A 220 -3.48 -4.16 -0.76
C TYR A 220 -4.07 -2.80 -1.14
N ASN A 221 -4.89 -2.74 -2.19
CA ASN A 221 -5.59 -1.51 -2.56
C ASN A 221 -6.60 -1.08 -1.49
N LEU A 222 -7.25 -2.01 -0.79
CA LEU A 222 -8.13 -1.69 0.33
C LEU A 222 -7.35 -1.09 1.51
N PHE A 223 -6.17 -1.62 1.83
CA PHE A 223 -5.29 -1.05 2.85
C PHE A 223 -4.72 0.31 2.44
N GLY A 224 -4.48 0.53 1.14
CA GLY A 224 -4.06 1.83 0.60
C GLY A 224 -5.11 2.93 0.71
N LEU A 225 -6.38 2.59 0.97
CA LEU A 225 -7.44 3.57 1.28
C LEU A 225 -7.46 3.99 2.76
N ILE A 226 -6.74 3.27 3.63
CA ILE A 226 -6.61 3.65 5.03
C ILE A 226 -5.56 4.78 5.09
N PRO A 227 -5.94 5.97 5.60
CA PRO A 227 -5.04 7.12 5.67
C PRO A 227 -3.73 6.80 6.41
#